data_AF-A0AAW6U1J4-F1
#
_entry.id   AF-A0AAW6U1J4-F1
#
_cell.length_a   1.000
_cell.length_b   1.000
_cell.length_c   1.000
_cell.angle_alpha   90.00
_cell.angle_beta   90.00
_cell.angle_gamma   90.00
#
_symmetry.space_group_name_H-M   'P 1'
#
loop_
_entity.id
_entity.type
_entity.pdbx_description
1 polymer ?
#
loop_
_entity_poly.entity_id
_entity_poly.type
_entity_poly.pdbx_seq_one_letter_code
_entity_poly.pdbx_strand_id
1 'polypeptide(L)'
;GSFVFLWAQKQETTHTWYGLFLDSLVTESIDVMHYLWSGTWPGNRAPAVLALEIAGFGDPKQIYLEPARTYEAKVVCYDPDYDWLTFHWDIRPEVEIPKNSYAGGGEKPAVPIPGLIQEGQGVHVRFVTPQAEGPYRLFVQVRDGQGHVGYANTPFYVRQL
;
A
#
# COMPACT_ATOMS: atom_id res chain seq x y z
N GLY A 1 -2.63 -21.23 -23.21
CA GLY A 1 -2.63 -19.77 -23.00
C GLY A 1 -3.40 -19.44 -21.74
N SER A 2 -3.40 -18.18 -21.33
CA SER A 2 -4.04 -17.69 -20.10
C SER A 2 -4.51 -16.24 -20.29
N PHE A 3 -5.43 -15.78 -19.43
CA PHE A 3 -5.89 -14.40 -19.38
C PHE A 3 -5.62 -13.86 -17.97
N VAL A 4 -4.80 -12.82 -17.86
CA VAL A 4 -4.44 -12.21 -16.57
C VAL A 4 -5.55 -11.29 -16.06
N PHE A 5 -5.70 -11.19 -14.74
CA PHE A 5 -6.65 -10.30 -14.08
C PHE A 5 -5.97 -9.60 -12.88
N LEU A 6 -6.36 -8.39 -12.50
CA LEU A 6 -7.23 -7.45 -13.23
C LEU A 6 -6.36 -6.44 -14.00
N TRP A 7 -6.47 -6.40 -15.34
CA TRP A 7 -5.80 -5.40 -16.19
C TRP A 7 -6.47 -4.02 -16.09
N ALA A 8 -6.57 -3.50 -14.86
CA ALA A 8 -7.13 -2.21 -14.48
C ALA A 8 -6.86 -2.01 -12.97
N GLN A 9 -7.59 -1.06 -12.37
CA GLN A 9 -7.70 -0.87 -10.93
C GLN A 9 -9.17 -0.94 -10.52
N LYS A 10 -9.46 -1.59 -9.38
CA LYS A 10 -10.80 -1.71 -8.81
C LYS A 10 -10.71 -1.89 -7.29
N GLN A 11 -11.66 -1.30 -6.57
CA GLN A 11 -11.84 -1.58 -5.13
C GLN A 11 -12.31 -3.02 -4.91
N GLU A 12 -11.54 -3.79 -4.13
CA GLU A 12 -11.94 -5.08 -3.57
C GLU A 12 -11.09 -5.39 -2.34
N THR A 13 -11.69 -5.35 -1.14
CA THR A 13 -11.04 -5.26 0.17
C THR A 13 -10.15 -4.01 0.32
N THR A 14 -9.15 -3.83 -0.54
CA THR A 14 -8.33 -2.61 -0.63
C THR A 14 -8.27 -2.11 -2.07
N HIS A 15 -7.94 -0.83 -2.26
CA HIS A 15 -7.75 -0.22 -3.58
C HIS A 15 -6.47 -0.71 -4.31
N THR A 16 -5.67 -1.56 -3.65
CA THR A 16 -4.38 -2.11 -4.10
C THR A 16 -4.35 -3.65 -4.08
N TRP A 17 -5.50 -4.33 -3.99
CA TRP A 17 -5.50 -5.78 -3.72
C TRP A 17 -4.98 -6.62 -4.89
N TYR A 18 -5.47 -6.37 -6.10
CA TYR A 18 -5.21 -7.21 -7.29
C TYR A 18 -5.21 -6.43 -8.61
N GLY A 19 -5.30 -5.09 -8.54
CA GLY A 19 -5.17 -4.25 -9.71
C GLY A 19 -3.73 -4.27 -10.21
N LEU A 20 -3.54 -4.49 -11.51
CA LEU A 20 -2.22 -4.39 -12.16
C LEU A 20 -1.78 -2.93 -12.34
N PHE A 21 -2.71 -1.99 -12.19
CA PHE A 21 -2.48 -0.55 -12.19
C PHE A 21 -2.90 0.05 -10.84
N LEU A 22 -2.30 1.17 -10.49
CA LEU A 22 -2.77 2.05 -9.42
C LEU A 22 -3.06 3.40 -10.05
N ASP A 23 -4.35 3.74 -10.20
CA ASP A 23 -4.80 4.85 -11.03
C ASP A 23 -4.23 4.77 -12.47
N SER A 24 -3.39 5.72 -12.86
CA SER A 24 -2.69 5.72 -14.16
C SER A 24 -1.26 5.16 -14.09
N LEU A 25 -0.81 4.71 -12.92
CA LEU A 25 0.55 4.24 -12.69
C LEU A 25 0.67 2.74 -12.91
N VAL A 26 1.79 2.33 -13.49
CA VAL A 26 2.15 0.94 -13.79
C VAL A 26 2.82 0.30 -12.57
N THR A 27 2.48 -0.94 -12.26
CA THR A 27 3.02 -1.67 -11.10
C THR A 27 4.02 -2.74 -11.52
N GLU A 28 4.81 -3.26 -10.58
CA GLU A 28 5.75 -4.36 -10.81
C GLU A 28 5.08 -5.59 -11.47
N SER A 29 3.77 -5.79 -11.21
CA SER A 29 3.02 -6.89 -11.84
C SER A 29 3.00 -6.78 -13.36
N ILE A 30 2.93 -5.56 -13.93
CA ILE A 30 2.98 -5.35 -15.39
C ILE A 30 4.36 -5.66 -15.94
N ASP A 31 5.43 -5.31 -15.23
CA ASP A 31 6.81 -5.62 -15.63
C ASP A 31 7.05 -7.12 -15.68
N VAL A 32 6.53 -7.85 -14.68
CA VAL A 32 6.59 -9.31 -14.65
C VAL A 32 5.82 -9.90 -15.83
N MET A 33 4.61 -9.40 -16.13
CA MET A 33 3.85 -9.86 -17.30
C MET A 33 4.57 -9.56 -18.61
N HIS A 34 5.21 -8.39 -18.74
CA HIS A 34 6.05 -8.05 -19.88
C HIS A 34 7.15 -9.11 -20.04
N TYR A 35 7.93 -9.37 -18.98
CA TYR A 35 9.01 -10.35 -19.01
C TYR A 35 8.54 -11.75 -19.37
N LEU A 36 7.44 -12.22 -18.77
CA LEU A 36 6.90 -13.55 -19.02
C LEU A 36 6.41 -13.73 -20.47
N TRP A 37 5.98 -12.66 -21.14
CA TRP A 37 5.47 -12.72 -22.50
C TRP A 37 6.53 -12.46 -23.57
N SER A 38 7.46 -11.52 -23.34
CA SER A 38 8.47 -11.14 -24.32
C SER A 38 9.82 -11.82 -24.11
N GLY A 39 10.09 -12.32 -22.90
CA GLY A 39 11.38 -12.87 -22.50
C GLY A 39 12.40 -11.81 -22.04
N THR A 40 12.03 -10.53 -21.98
CA THR A 40 12.92 -9.42 -21.59
C THR A 40 12.22 -8.47 -20.63
N TRP A 41 12.95 -7.81 -19.73
CA TRP A 41 12.37 -6.77 -18.88
C TRP A 41 12.01 -5.52 -19.70
N PRO A 42 11.02 -4.71 -19.26
CA PRO A 42 10.81 -3.39 -19.84
C PRO A 42 12.03 -2.49 -19.58
N GLY A 43 12.19 -1.44 -20.39
CA GLY A 43 13.34 -0.53 -20.30
C GLY A 43 13.37 0.35 -19.04
N ASN A 44 12.24 0.49 -18.35
CA ASN A 44 12.10 1.08 -17.03
C ASN A 44 11.13 0.19 -16.25
N ARG A 45 11.46 -0.10 -15.00
CA ARG A 45 10.70 -0.98 -14.12
C ARG A 45 10.14 -0.19 -12.96
N ALA A 46 9.03 -0.69 -12.42
CA ALA A 46 8.43 -0.14 -11.22
C ALA A 46 9.34 -0.35 -10.00
N PRO A 47 9.30 0.58 -9.02
CA PRO A 47 9.93 0.37 -7.72
C PRO A 47 9.43 -0.92 -7.07
N ALA A 48 10.36 -1.74 -6.57
CA ALA A 48 10.05 -2.96 -5.86
C ALA A 48 9.92 -2.67 -4.36
N VAL A 49 8.80 -3.10 -3.75
CA VAL A 49 8.57 -2.99 -2.30
C VAL A 49 8.67 -4.37 -1.66
N LEU A 50 9.58 -4.51 -0.69
CA LEU A 50 9.96 -5.78 -0.09
C LEU A 50 9.31 -6.00 1.28
N ALA A 51 9.15 -4.94 2.06
CA ALA A 51 8.57 -5.02 3.39
C ALA A 51 8.00 -3.67 3.83
N LEU A 52 7.03 -3.73 4.74
CA LEU A 52 6.51 -2.58 5.48
C LEU A 52 6.38 -2.97 6.95
N GLU A 53 6.94 -2.14 7.83
CA GLU A 53 6.98 -2.36 9.26
C GLU A 53 6.35 -1.17 10.00
N ILE A 54 5.68 -1.43 11.12
CA ILE A 54 5.22 -0.40 12.06
C ILE A 54 5.80 -0.72 13.44
N ALA A 55 6.42 0.27 14.08
CA ALA A 55 7.08 0.13 15.38
C ALA A 55 8.09 -1.04 15.43
N GLY A 56 8.75 -1.33 14.30
CA GLY A 56 9.69 -2.45 14.14
C GLY A 56 9.05 -3.82 13.95
N PHE A 57 7.72 -3.91 13.89
CA PHE A 57 6.99 -5.15 13.63
C PHE A 57 6.62 -5.27 12.15
N GLY A 58 7.09 -6.35 11.52
CA GLY A 58 6.69 -6.74 10.16
C GLY A 58 5.51 -7.71 10.11
N ASP A 59 5.18 -8.38 11.22
CA ASP A 59 3.98 -9.24 11.33
C ASP A 59 2.77 -8.39 11.76
N PRO A 60 1.74 -8.22 10.90
CA PRO A 60 0.56 -7.43 11.23
C PRO A 60 -0.20 -7.92 12.47
N LYS A 61 -0.08 -9.21 12.83
CA LYS A 61 -0.73 -9.76 14.02
C LYS A 61 -0.15 -9.22 15.33
N GLN A 62 0.98 -8.53 15.27
CA GLN A 62 1.66 -7.97 16.44
C GLN A 62 1.41 -6.46 16.60
N ILE A 63 0.74 -5.82 15.64
CA ILE A 63 0.63 -4.36 15.58
C ILE A 63 -0.63 -3.89 16.31
N TYR A 64 -0.53 -3.80 17.64
CA TYR A 64 -1.51 -3.14 18.50
C TYR A 64 -0.92 -1.85 19.04
N LEU A 65 -1.59 -0.72 18.79
CA LEU A 65 -1.09 0.60 19.10
C LEU A 65 -2.07 1.34 20.03
N GLU A 66 -1.53 2.14 20.94
CA GLU A 66 -2.35 3.02 21.77
C GLU A 66 -2.96 4.18 20.95
N PRO A 67 -4.15 4.69 21.35
CA PRO A 67 -4.79 5.83 20.68
C PRO A 67 -3.99 7.13 20.83
N ALA A 68 -4.06 7.99 19.81
CA ALA A 68 -3.46 9.33 19.80
C ALA A 68 -1.97 9.39 20.19
N ARG A 69 -1.22 8.33 19.85
CA ARG A 69 0.21 8.21 20.13
C ARG A 69 1.00 8.16 18.83
N THR A 70 2.21 8.72 18.86
CA THR A 70 3.11 8.74 17.69
C THR A 70 3.90 7.43 17.60
N TYR A 71 3.95 6.87 16.40
CA TYR A 71 4.74 5.71 16.03
C TYR A 71 5.51 5.99 14.74
N GLU A 72 6.45 5.11 14.43
CA GLU A 72 7.22 5.13 13.19
C GLU A 72 6.87 3.91 12.33
N ALA A 73 6.81 4.12 11.03
CA ALA A 73 6.76 3.06 10.04
C ALA A 73 7.93 3.18 9.06
N LYS A 74 8.32 2.04 8.50
CA LYS A 74 9.43 1.92 7.57
C LYS A 74 9.05 1.03 6.41
N VAL A 75 9.29 1.51 5.19
CA VAL A 75 9.23 0.69 3.98
C VAL A 75 10.64 0.28 3.54
N VAL A 76 10.79 -0.97 3.12
CA VAL A 76 12.00 -1.48 2.47
C VAL A 76 11.69 -1.60 0.99
N CYS A 77 12.38 -0.83 0.16
CA CYS A 77 12.15 -0.78 -1.27
C CYS A 77 13.43 -0.39 -2.02
N TYR A 78 13.44 -0.62 -3.33
CA TYR A 78 14.47 -0.14 -4.25
C TYR A 78 13.86 0.08 -5.63
N ASP A 79 14.55 0.88 -6.44
CA ASP A 79 14.25 1.04 -7.85
C ASP A 79 15.25 0.23 -8.69
N PRO A 80 14.81 -0.67 -9.58
CA PRO A 80 15.73 -1.47 -10.41
C PRO A 80 16.61 -0.63 -11.34
N ASP A 81 16.15 0.55 -11.72
CA ASP A 81 16.81 1.45 -12.68
C ASP A 81 17.52 2.63 -11.98
N TYR A 82 17.52 2.62 -10.64
CA TYR A 82 18.14 3.61 -9.76
C TYR A 82 17.53 5.01 -9.88
N ASP A 83 16.23 5.08 -10.23
CA ASP A 83 15.48 6.33 -10.24
C ASP A 83 15.27 6.91 -8.83
N TRP A 84 15.10 8.22 -8.76
CA TRP A 84 14.81 8.91 -7.50
C TRP A 84 13.39 8.60 -7.02
N LEU A 85 13.28 8.08 -5.81
CA LEU A 85 12.00 7.65 -5.24
C LEU A 85 11.31 8.75 -4.42
N THR A 86 10.00 8.87 -4.63
CA THR A 86 9.09 9.68 -3.81
C THR A 86 8.08 8.80 -3.10
N PHE A 87 7.66 9.22 -1.90
CA PHE A 87 6.83 8.39 -1.01
C PHE A 87 5.54 9.12 -0.65
N HIS A 88 4.42 8.42 -0.84
CA HIS A 88 3.10 8.89 -0.42
C HIS A 88 2.53 7.95 0.62
N TRP A 89 2.36 8.46 1.83
CA TRP A 89 1.84 7.72 2.98
C TRP A 89 0.42 8.17 3.30
N ASP A 90 -0.45 7.23 3.62
CA ASP A 90 -1.78 7.53 4.14
C ASP A 90 -2.28 6.45 5.10
N ILE A 91 -3.19 6.85 6.01
CA ILE A 91 -3.84 5.93 6.96
C ILE A 91 -5.34 6.00 6.72
N ARG A 92 -5.98 4.84 6.67
CA ARG A 92 -7.43 4.70 6.49
C ARG A 92 -8.02 3.78 7.56
N PRO A 93 -9.30 3.92 7.91
CA PRO A 93 -10.03 2.86 8.58
C PRO A 93 -9.98 1.58 7.75
N GLU A 94 -9.99 0.42 8.40
CA GLU A 94 -10.17 -0.84 7.68
C GLU A 94 -11.55 -0.85 7.01
N VAL A 95 -11.65 -1.41 5.80
CA VAL A 95 -12.90 -1.41 5.04
C VAL A 95 -13.91 -2.34 5.71
N GLU A 96 -15.12 -1.83 5.97
CA GLU A 96 -16.24 -2.67 6.37
C GLU A 96 -16.77 -3.42 5.14
N ILE A 97 -16.59 -4.75 5.13
CA ILE A 97 -17.08 -5.62 4.05
C ILE A 97 -18.55 -6.00 4.32
N PRO A 98 -19.49 -5.62 3.45
CA PRO A 98 -20.89 -6.03 3.60
C PRO A 98 -21.02 -7.56 3.60
N LYS A 99 -21.93 -8.11 4.43
CA LYS A 99 -22.15 -9.57 4.53
C LYS A 99 -22.47 -10.26 3.20
N ASN A 100 -23.11 -9.54 2.28
CA ASN A 100 -23.49 -10.05 0.95
C ASN A 100 -22.56 -9.54 -0.15
N SER A 101 -21.37 -9.04 0.21
CA SER A 101 -20.39 -8.59 -0.77
C SER A 101 -19.88 -9.78 -1.58
N TYR A 102 -19.80 -9.59 -2.90
CA TYR A 102 -19.20 -10.53 -3.83
C TYR A 102 -18.40 -9.73 -4.85
N ALA A 103 -17.13 -10.10 -5.06
CA ALA A 103 -16.21 -9.44 -5.97
C ALA A 103 -16.17 -7.90 -5.80
N GLY A 104 -16.06 -7.42 -4.56
CA GLY A 104 -16.07 -5.97 -4.23
C GLY A 104 -17.45 -5.31 -4.27
N GLY A 105 -18.52 -6.06 -4.54
CA GLY A 105 -19.87 -5.53 -4.65
C GLY A 105 -20.35 -4.88 -3.35
N GLY A 106 -20.74 -3.61 -3.42
CA GLY A 106 -21.25 -2.84 -2.29
C GLY A 106 -20.20 -2.34 -1.29
N GLU A 107 -18.91 -2.64 -1.52
CA GLU A 107 -17.83 -2.07 -0.72
C GLU A 107 -17.72 -0.57 -0.98
N LYS A 108 -17.45 0.20 0.08
CA LYS A 108 -17.10 1.61 -0.04
C LYS A 108 -15.60 1.76 0.22
N PRO A 109 -14.85 2.36 -0.71
CA PRO A 109 -13.44 2.64 -0.46
C PRO A 109 -13.27 3.46 0.81
N ALA A 110 -12.37 3.02 1.69
CA ALA A 110 -11.97 3.84 2.83
C ALA A 110 -11.23 5.08 2.34
N VAL A 111 -11.49 6.21 2.99
CA VAL A 111 -10.85 7.49 2.71
C VAL A 111 -9.68 7.74 3.67
N PRO A 112 -8.59 8.37 3.20
CA PRO A 112 -7.52 8.82 4.08
C PRO A 112 -8.02 9.70 5.23
N ILE A 113 -7.51 9.46 6.43
CA ILE A 113 -7.73 10.34 7.59
C ILE A 113 -6.67 11.44 7.54
N PRO A 114 -7.06 12.72 7.34
CA PRO A 114 -6.11 13.81 7.21
C PRO A 114 -5.39 14.08 8.55
N GLY A 115 -4.14 14.53 8.46
CA GLY A 115 -3.36 14.99 9.62
C GLY A 115 -2.72 13.89 10.47
N LEU A 116 -2.87 12.61 10.10
CA LEU A 116 -2.22 11.52 10.83
C LEU A 116 -0.74 11.33 10.47
N ILE A 117 -0.35 11.63 9.23
CA ILE A 117 1.05 11.61 8.80
C ILE A 117 1.73 12.92 9.22
N GLN A 118 2.77 12.84 10.06
CA GLN A 118 3.37 14.02 10.70
C GLN A 118 4.70 14.42 10.04
N GLU A 119 5.64 13.49 9.92
CA GLU A 119 7.02 13.76 9.51
C GLU A 119 7.59 12.57 8.73
N GLY A 120 8.62 12.80 7.92
CA GLY A 120 9.27 11.75 7.15
C GLY A 120 8.41 11.30 5.97
N GLN A 121 8.73 11.81 4.77
CA GLN A 121 8.10 11.37 3.52
C GLN A 121 9.13 10.66 2.65
N GLY A 122 9.95 9.83 3.29
CA GLY A 122 10.91 8.96 2.66
C GLY A 122 10.60 7.49 2.99
N VAL A 123 11.66 6.68 3.06
CA VAL A 123 11.60 5.29 3.53
C VAL A 123 11.06 5.14 4.96
N HIS A 124 11.15 6.20 5.78
CA HIS A 124 10.63 6.26 7.13
C HIS A 124 9.56 7.35 7.21
N VAL A 125 8.50 7.08 7.98
CA VAL A 125 7.42 8.03 8.30
C VAL A 125 7.07 7.96 9.77
N ARG A 126 6.81 9.12 10.38
CA ARG A 126 6.16 9.25 11.68
C ARG A 126 4.71 9.61 11.50
N PHE A 127 3.85 8.93 12.24
CA PHE A 127 2.43 9.15 12.21
C PHE A 127 1.84 9.08 13.62
N VAL A 128 0.70 9.73 13.81
CA VAL A 128 -0.12 9.62 15.02
C VAL A 128 -1.28 8.67 14.76
N THR A 129 -1.55 7.77 15.71
CA THR A 129 -2.70 6.88 15.63
C THR A 129 -4.01 7.65 15.82
N PRO A 130 -5.11 7.19 15.20
CA PRO A 130 -6.44 7.69 15.49
C PRO A 130 -6.78 7.65 17.00
N GLN A 131 -7.63 8.58 17.44
CA GLN A 131 -8.15 8.61 18.81
C GLN A 131 -9.17 7.49 19.07
N ALA A 132 -9.94 7.12 18.03
CA ALA A 132 -10.93 6.06 18.12
C ALA A 132 -10.25 4.69 18.09
N GLU A 133 -10.71 3.78 18.95
CA GLU A 133 -10.28 2.38 18.89
C GLU A 133 -10.86 1.71 17.65
N GLY A 134 -10.11 0.75 17.10
CA GLY A 134 -10.56 -0.03 15.96
C GLY A 134 -9.43 -0.43 15.00
N PRO A 135 -9.80 -1.13 13.92
CA PRO A 135 -8.88 -1.54 12.89
C PRO A 135 -8.61 -0.41 11.88
N TYR A 136 -7.33 -0.24 11.56
CA TYR A 136 -6.84 0.73 10.58
C TYR A 136 -5.79 0.08 9.69
N ARG A 137 -5.46 0.75 8.60
CA ARG A 137 -4.43 0.30 7.66
C ARG A 137 -3.56 1.46 7.23
N LEU A 138 -2.25 1.26 7.33
CA LEU A 138 -1.25 2.16 6.79
C LEU A 138 -0.95 1.74 5.35
N PHE A 139 -0.93 2.70 4.44
CA PHE A 139 -0.56 2.53 3.04
C PHE A 139 0.70 3.34 2.72
N VAL A 140 1.52 2.81 1.83
CA VAL A 140 2.63 3.53 1.19
C VAL A 140 2.61 3.29 -0.32
N GLN A 141 2.80 4.36 -1.07
CA GLN A 141 3.13 4.32 -2.50
C GLN A 141 4.54 4.85 -2.68
N VAL A 142 5.36 4.13 -3.43
CA VAL A 142 6.75 4.44 -3.76
C VAL A 142 6.79 4.67 -5.28
N ARG A 143 7.06 5.90 -5.71
CA ARG A 143 6.98 6.32 -7.11
C ARG A 143 8.34 6.74 -7.63
N ASP A 144 8.64 6.34 -8.87
CA ASP A 144 9.89 6.63 -9.58
C ASP A 144 9.88 7.97 -10.34
N GLY A 145 8.70 8.58 -10.51
CA GLY A 145 8.53 9.79 -11.33
C GLY A 145 8.44 9.53 -12.83
N GLN A 146 8.53 8.27 -13.27
CA GLN A 146 8.50 7.81 -14.66
C GLN A 146 7.19 7.10 -15.01
N GLY A 147 6.19 7.19 -14.14
CA GLY A 147 4.87 6.60 -14.33
C GLY A 147 4.70 5.22 -13.71
N HIS A 148 5.64 4.78 -12.87
CA HIS A 148 5.53 3.51 -12.15
C HIS A 148 5.39 3.69 -10.64
N VAL A 149 4.90 2.65 -9.99
CA VAL A 149 4.67 2.63 -8.56
C VAL A 149 4.84 1.24 -7.97
N GLY A 150 5.62 1.17 -6.89
CA GLY A 150 5.54 0.10 -5.90
C GLY A 150 4.61 0.53 -4.77
N TYR A 151 3.89 -0.42 -4.16
CA TYR A 151 3.07 -0.11 -3.00
C TYR A 151 3.11 -1.23 -1.97
N ALA A 152 2.85 -0.86 -0.72
CA ALA A 152 2.59 -1.80 0.36
C ALA A 152 1.55 -1.23 1.31
N ASN A 153 0.95 -2.10 2.10
CA ASN A 153 0.09 -1.71 3.20
C ASN A 153 0.14 -2.76 4.31
N THR A 154 -0.12 -2.35 5.54
CA THR A 154 -0.20 -3.25 6.69
C THR A 154 -1.32 -2.81 7.63
N PRO A 155 -2.19 -3.74 8.08
CA PRO A 155 -3.20 -3.42 9.06
C PRO A 155 -2.58 -3.28 10.46
N PHE A 156 -3.20 -2.46 11.29
CA PHE A 156 -2.91 -2.34 12.71
C PHE A 156 -4.21 -2.11 13.48
N TYR A 157 -4.20 -2.39 14.78
CA TYR A 157 -5.37 -2.18 15.63
C TYR A 157 -5.06 -1.15 16.70
N VAL A 158 -5.93 -0.15 16.84
CA VAL A 158 -5.85 0.85 17.91
C VAL A 158 -6.70 0.40 19.09
N ARG A 159 -6.10 0.31 20.28
CA ARG A 159 -6.80 0.01 21.55
C ARG A 159 -6.00 0.54 22.75
N GLN A 160 -6.64 0.76 23.88
CA GLN A 160 -5.91 0.86 25.15
C GLN A 160 -5.16 -0.45 25.42
N LEU A 161 -3.87 -0.34 25.75
CA LEU A 161 -2.99 -1.45 26.10
C LEU A 161 -2.91 -1.65 27.61
#